data_AF-A0A925JIL8-F1
#
_entry.id   AF-A0A925JIL8-F1
#
_cell.length_a   1.000
_cell.length_b   1.000
_cell.length_c   1.000
_cell.angle_alpha   90.00
_cell.angle_beta   90.00
_cell.angle_gamma   90.00
#
_symmetry.space_group_name_H-M   'P 1'
#
loop_
_entity.id
_entity.type
_entity.pdbx_description
1 polymer ?
#
loop_
_entity_poly.entity_id
_entity_poly.type
_entity_poly.pdbx_seq_one_letter_code
_entity_poly.pdbx_strand_id
1 'polypeptide(L)'
;MLVVTDNEVDENATLNLLKSPPKSAKLSGMKLLQSKFDVLMTFGDAKRLLQSIAITKVRHFASQARALDISEFQDINLPKRRTLLLCLLYEAQVNTRDYLVDMFIKRILKIQNNAKQRLQELRDKHLTETSELLATFGQVLKASTKAKETQDNAVFGEQVQSILDEHGGTELLLQKLDEIAAYNTNNHLPLMWRFYSAILILK
;
A
#
# COMPACT_ATOMS: atom_id res chain seq x y z
N MET A 1 -13.91 -9.77 -37.45
CA MET A 1 -15.16 -9.11 -37.89
C MET A 1 -15.62 -8.28 -36.71
N LEU A 2 -15.34 -6.97 -36.73
CA LEU A 2 -15.89 -6.06 -35.73
C LEU A 2 -17.38 -6.03 -36.01
N VAL A 3 -18.15 -6.74 -35.16
CA VAL A 3 -19.61 -6.74 -35.24
C VAL A 3 -20.03 -5.30 -34.99
N VAL A 4 -20.59 -4.70 -36.04
CA VAL A 4 -21.40 -3.50 -35.95
C VAL A 4 -22.66 -3.95 -35.21
N THR A 5 -22.62 -3.94 -33.89
CA THR A 5 -23.85 -3.99 -33.09
C THR A 5 -24.34 -2.56 -33.00
N ASP A 6 -25.55 -2.33 -33.51
CA ASP A 6 -26.36 -1.13 -33.35
C ASP A 6 -26.52 -0.76 -31.87
N ASN A 7 -25.52 -0.11 -31.30
CA ASN A 7 -25.66 0.72 -30.13
C ASN A 7 -24.76 1.92 -30.37
N GLU A 8 -25.32 3.11 -30.27
CA GLU A 8 -24.63 4.37 -30.01
C GLU A 8 -23.91 4.28 -28.64
N VAL A 9 -23.02 3.29 -28.45
CA VAL A 9 -22.04 3.31 -27.38
C VAL A 9 -21.07 4.40 -27.78
N ASP A 10 -21.42 5.62 -27.37
CA ASP A 10 -20.76 6.90 -27.64
C ASP A 10 -19.32 6.69 -28.11
N GLU A 11 -19.09 6.80 -29.42
CA GLU A 11 -17.79 6.56 -30.04
C GLU A 11 -16.72 7.45 -29.38
N ASN A 12 -17.13 8.62 -28.85
CA ASN A 12 -16.32 9.47 -27.99
C ASN A 12 -15.94 8.80 -26.69
N ALA A 13 -16.89 8.21 -25.96
CA ALA A 13 -16.60 7.49 -24.72
C ALA A 13 -15.63 6.33 -24.96
N THR A 14 -15.78 5.60 -26.06
CA THR A 14 -14.91 4.47 -26.41
C THR A 14 -13.49 4.93 -26.80
N LEU A 15 -13.37 6.00 -27.60
CA LEU A 15 -12.07 6.56 -27.97
C LEU A 15 -11.37 7.23 -26.77
N ASN A 16 -12.12 7.92 -25.92
CA ASN A 16 -11.62 8.51 -24.67
C ASN A 16 -11.16 7.44 -23.67
N LEU A 17 -11.84 6.29 -23.63
CA LEU A 17 -11.40 5.13 -22.86
C LEU A 17 -10.02 4.65 -23.33
N LEU A 18 -9.79 4.56 -24.65
CA LEU A 18 -8.50 4.13 -25.21
C LEU A 18 -7.36 5.11 -24.93
N LYS A 19 -7.66 6.41 -24.89
CA LYS A 19 -6.63 7.47 -24.77
C LYS A 19 -6.30 7.88 -23.34
N SER A 20 -7.21 7.68 -22.39
CA SER A 20 -7.06 8.20 -21.03
C SER A 20 -5.94 7.51 -20.23
N PRO A 21 -5.00 8.26 -19.61
CA PRO A 21 -4.06 7.68 -18.65
C PRO A 21 -4.77 7.29 -17.33
N PRO A 22 -4.14 6.44 -16.48
CA PRO A 22 -4.67 6.12 -15.16
C PRO A 22 -4.74 7.37 -14.28
N LYS A 23 -5.85 7.52 -13.53
CA LYS A 23 -6.10 8.74 -12.74
C LYS A 23 -5.32 8.84 -11.42
N SER A 24 -5.12 7.76 -10.65
CA SER A 24 -4.30 7.80 -9.41
C SER A 24 -4.06 6.42 -8.78
N ALA A 25 -2.94 6.24 -8.06
CA ALA A 25 -2.58 5.04 -7.28
C ALA A 25 -3.47 4.71 -6.06
N LYS A 26 -4.65 5.34 -5.92
CA LYS A 26 -5.60 5.06 -4.84
C LYS A 26 -6.36 3.75 -5.09
N LEU A 27 -6.94 3.13 -4.05
CA LEU A 27 -7.73 1.89 -4.19
C LEU A 27 -8.89 2.03 -5.19
N SER A 28 -9.58 3.17 -5.15
CA SER A 28 -10.62 3.51 -6.13
C SER A 28 -10.07 3.61 -7.55
N GLY A 29 -8.85 4.15 -7.70
CA GLY A 29 -8.15 4.21 -8.98
C GLY A 29 -7.74 2.84 -9.52
N MET A 30 -7.31 1.90 -8.66
CA MET A 30 -7.02 0.53 -9.07
C MET A 30 -8.27 -0.23 -9.51
N LYS A 31 -9.40 -0.09 -8.78
CA LYS A 31 -10.69 -0.69 -9.19
C LYS A 31 -11.13 -0.15 -10.55
N LEU A 32 -11.05 1.17 -10.75
CA LEU A 32 -11.37 1.80 -12.03
C LEU A 32 -10.45 1.29 -13.16
N LEU A 33 -9.15 1.13 -12.88
CA LEU A 33 -8.19 0.60 -13.84
C LEU A 33 -8.45 -0.87 -14.17
N GLN A 34 -8.89 -1.68 -13.19
CA GLN A 34 -9.29 -3.06 -13.41
C GLN A 34 -10.54 -3.15 -14.29
N SER A 35 -11.59 -2.38 -13.99
CA SER A 35 -12.77 -2.34 -14.84
C SER A 35 -12.44 -1.89 -16.27
N LYS A 36 -11.56 -0.90 -16.41
CA LYS A 36 -11.03 -0.48 -17.72
C LYS A 36 -10.27 -1.63 -18.41
N PHE A 37 -9.42 -2.35 -17.69
CA PHE A 37 -8.69 -3.50 -18.22
C PHE A 37 -9.65 -4.58 -18.73
N ASP A 38 -10.66 -4.94 -17.95
CA ASP A 38 -11.64 -5.96 -18.32
C ASP A 38 -12.36 -5.58 -19.62
N VAL A 39 -12.83 -4.33 -19.74
CA VAL A 39 -13.43 -3.79 -20.97
C VAL A 39 -12.43 -3.80 -22.14
N LEU A 40 -11.16 -3.44 -21.91
CA LEU A 40 -10.15 -3.46 -22.97
C LEU A 40 -9.85 -4.88 -23.47
N MET A 41 -9.95 -5.89 -22.61
CA MET A 41 -9.73 -7.29 -22.98
C MET A 41 -10.92 -7.86 -23.78
N THR A 42 -12.13 -7.33 -23.67
CA THR A 42 -13.29 -7.81 -24.45
C THR A 42 -13.19 -7.53 -25.94
N PHE A 43 -12.40 -6.52 -26.35
CA PHE A 43 -12.16 -6.22 -27.77
C PHE A 43 -11.32 -7.29 -28.49
N GLY A 44 -10.77 -8.26 -27.75
CA GLY A 44 -10.02 -9.39 -28.27
C GLY A 44 -8.51 -9.17 -28.30
N ASP A 45 -7.82 -10.15 -28.87
CA ASP A 45 -6.35 -10.20 -28.88
C ASP A 45 -5.77 -9.35 -30.02
N ALA A 46 -5.55 -8.07 -29.73
CA ALA A 46 -4.92 -7.14 -30.68
C ALA A 46 -3.46 -7.52 -30.99
N LYS A 47 -2.75 -8.16 -30.05
CA LYS A 47 -1.36 -8.61 -30.23
C LYS A 47 -1.28 -9.64 -31.35
N ARG A 48 -2.21 -10.60 -31.37
CA ARG A 48 -2.28 -11.63 -32.41
C ARG A 48 -2.48 -11.03 -33.80
N LEU A 49 -3.33 -10.00 -33.92
CA LEU A 49 -3.61 -9.36 -35.22
C LEU A 49 -2.43 -8.52 -35.74
N LEU A 50 -1.53 -8.08 -34.85
CA LEU A 50 -0.36 -7.25 -35.18
C LEU A 50 0.95 -8.05 -35.25
N GLN A 51 0.91 -9.38 -35.13
CA GLN A 51 2.10 -10.24 -35.00
C GLN A 51 3.11 -10.12 -36.15
N SER A 52 2.66 -9.75 -37.36
CA SER A 52 3.50 -9.60 -38.55
C SER A 52 4.10 -8.20 -38.68
N ILE A 53 3.74 -7.26 -37.80
CA ILE A 53 4.17 -5.86 -37.85
C ILE A 53 5.24 -5.62 -36.78
N ALA A 54 6.33 -4.96 -37.17
CA ALA A 54 7.37 -4.56 -36.22
C ALA A 54 6.78 -3.66 -35.11
N ILE A 55 7.14 -3.95 -33.85
CA ILE A 55 6.61 -3.26 -32.66
C ILE A 55 6.85 -1.75 -32.72
N THR A 56 7.97 -1.30 -33.30
CA THR A 56 8.29 0.11 -33.50
C THR A 56 7.26 0.82 -34.39
N LYS A 57 6.83 0.18 -35.48
CA LYS A 57 5.76 0.71 -36.35
C LYS A 57 4.41 0.71 -35.67
N VAL A 58 4.09 -0.34 -34.90
CA VAL A 58 2.86 -0.41 -34.10
C VAL A 58 2.79 0.78 -33.14
N ARG A 59 3.88 1.04 -32.40
CA ARG A 59 3.96 2.18 -31.48
C ARG A 59 3.84 3.52 -32.19
N HIS A 60 4.49 3.67 -33.35
CA HIS A 60 4.38 4.88 -34.16
C HIS A 60 2.93 5.12 -34.61
N PHE A 61 2.25 4.11 -35.16
CA PHE A 61 0.85 4.21 -35.57
C PHE A 61 -0.11 4.43 -34.40
N ALA A 62 0.16 3.83 -33.23
CA ALA A 62 -0.63 4.08 -32.04
C ALA A 62 -0.47 5.54 -31.56
N SER A 63 0.74 6.10 -31.63
CA SER A 63 0.98 7.52 -31.31
C SER A 63 0.28 8.46 -32.29
N GLN A 64 0.28 8.13 -33.59
CA GLN A 64 -0.49 8.85 -34.59
C GLN A 64 -1.99 8.79 -34.29
N ALA A 65 -2.51 7.58 -34.02
CA ALA A 65 -3.91 7.36 -33.68
C ALA A 65 -4.35 8.10 -32.40
N ARG A 66 -3.47 8.25 -31.42
CA ARG A 66 -3.76 8.99 -30.19
C ARG A 66 -3.98 10.48 -30.45
N ALA A 67 -3.23 11.07 -31.40
CA ALA A 67 -3.31 12.48 -31.75
C ALA A 67 -4.58 12.84 -32.54
N LEU A 68 -5.18 11.89 -33.25
CA LEU A 68 -6.34 12.12 -34.12
C LEU A 68 -7.66 12.18 -33.34
N ASP A 69 -8.53 13.14 -33.63
CA ASP A 69 -9.91 13.17 -33.12
C ASP A 69 -10.88 12.30 -33.96
N ILE A 70 -12.17 12.26 -33.58
CA ILE A 70 -13.16 11.43 -34.28
C ILE A 70 -13.40 11.92 -35.70
N SER A 71 -13.50 13.24 -35.92
CA SER A 71 -13.67 13.83 -37.25
C SER A 71 -12.51 13.45 -38.17
N GLU A 72 -11.27 13.57 -37.69
CA GLU A 72 -10.08 13.20 -38.43
C GLU A 72 -10.05 11.69 -38.71
N PHE A 73 -10.52 10.85 -37.78
CA PHE A 73 -10.70 9.43 -38.06
C PHE A 73 -11.73 9.20 -39.16
N GLN A 74 -12.83 9.96 -39.19
CA GLN A 74 -13.89 9.87 -40.21
C GLN A 74 -13.42 10.24 -41.61
N ASP A 75 -12.39 11.08 -41.75
CA ASP A 75 -11.80 11.46 -43.03
C ASP A 75 -10.78 10.44 -43.56
N ILE A 76 -10.31 9.52 -42.71
CA ILE A 76 -9.33 8.49 -43.09
C ILE A 76 -10.02 7.29 -43.72
N ASN A 77 -9.44 6.74 -44.79
CA ASN A 77 -9.94 5.53 -45.45
C ASN A 77 -10.07 4.34 -44.46
N LEU A 78 -11.03 3.46 -44.73
CA LEU A 78 -11.38 2.38 -43.80
C LEU A 78 -10.20 1.44 -43.44
N PRO A 79 -9.33 1.00 -44.39
CA PRO A 79 -8.19 0.14 -44.05
C PRO A 79 -7.16 0.80 -43.12
N LYS A 80 -6.82 2.07 -43.38
CA LYS A 80 -5.88 2.83 -42.55
C LYS A 80 -6.49 3.13 -41.19
N ARG A 81 -7.76 3.52 -41.13
CA ARG A 81 -8.51 3.76 -39.89
C ARG A 81 -8.48 2.54 -38.98
N ARG A 82 -8.79 1.35 -39.52
CA ARG A 82 -8.76 0.09 -38.76
C ARG A 82 -7.37 -0.24 -38.22
N THR A 83 -6.33 -0.06 -39.03
CA THR A 83 -4.94 -0.29 -38.59
C THR A 83 -4.56 0.64 -37.44
N LEU A 84 -4.88 1.93 -37.55
CA LEU A 84 -4.60 2.93 -36.50
C LEU A 84 -5.33 2.61 -35.20
N LEU A 85 -6.63 2.30 -35.26
CA LEU A 85 -7.42 1.93 -34.09
C LEU A 85 -6.93 0.62 -33.45
N LEU A 86 -6.52 -0.37 -34.26
CA LEU A 86 -5.98 -1.63 -33.76
C LEU A 86 -4.63 -1.41 -33.03
N CYS A 87 -3.75 -0.59 -33.60
CA CYS A 87 -2.49 -0.20 -32.95
C CYS A 87 -2.74 0.57 -31.64
N LEU A 88 -3.71 1.49 -31.63
CA LEU A 88 -4.12 2.24 -30.44
C LEU A 88 -4.68 1.31 -29.35
N LEU A 89 -5.54 0.36 -29.72
CA LEU A 89 -6.08 -0.64 -28.80
C LEU A 89 -4.96 -1.49 -28.18
N TYR A 90 -4.05 -2.00 -29.01
CA TYR A 90 -2.92 -2.78 -28.51
C TYR A 90 -2.08 -1.99 -27.50
N GLU A 91 -1.76 -0.74 -27.81
CA GLU A 91 -1.00 0.12 -26.90
C GLU A 91 -1.77 0.39 -25.60
N ALA A 92 -3.08 0.66 -25.68
CA ALA A 92 -3.93 0.84 -24.51
C ALA A 92 -3.99 -0.43 -23.64
N GLN A 93 -4.08 -1.61 -24.25
CA GLN A 93 -4.05 -2.91 -23.56
C GLN A 93 -2.72 -3.14 -22.82
N VAL A 94 -1.59 -2.90 -23.49
CA VAL A 94 -0.24 -3.03 -22.89
C VAL A 94 -0.06 -2.03 -21.75
N ASN A 95 -0.31 -0.75 -22.01
CA ASN A 95 -0.15 0.30 -21.01
C ASN A 95 -1.02 0.04 -19.77
N THR A 96 -2.28 -0.36 -19.97
CA THR A 96 -3.19 -0.67 -18.85
C THR A 96 -2.66 -1.81 -17.97
N ARG A 97 -2.05 -2.85 -18.57
CA ARG A 97 -1.39 -3.94 -17.83
C ARG A 97 -0.20 -3.43 -17.03
N ASP A 98 0.67 -2.65 -17.67
CA ASP A 98 1.87 -2.11 -17.00
C ASP A 98 1.48 -1.19 -15.84
N TYR A 99 0.45 -0.36 -16.01
CA TYR A 99 -0.07 0.48 -14.95
C TYR A 99 -0.68 -0.32 -13.78
N LEU A 100 -1.38 -1.42 -14.06
CA LEU A 100 -1.90 -2.30 -12.99
C LEU A 100 -0.75 -2.89 -12.17
N VAL A 101 0.31 -3.36 -12.84
CA VAL A 101 1.50 -3.91 -12.18
C VAL A 101 2.22 -2.84 -11.35
N ASP A 102 2.48 -1.67 -11.93
CA ASP A 102 3.13 -0.55 -11.24
C ASP A 102 2.35 -0.11 -10.00
N MET A 103 1.03 0.04 -10.11
CA MET A 103 0.17 0.38 -8.97
C MET A 103 0.17 -0.69 -7.90
N PHE A 104 0.14 -1.97 -8.29
CA PHE A 104 0.20 -3.08 -7.35
C PHE A 104 1.52 -3.06 -6.57
N ILE A 105 2.66 -2.91 -7.25
CA ILE A 105 3.98 -2.81 -6.62
C ILE A 105 4.04 -1.64 -5.64
N LYS A 106 3.63 -0.44 -6.08
CA LYS A 106 3.58 0.76 -5.21
C LYS A 106 2.72 0.54 -3.97
N ARG A 107 1.60 -0.17 -4.11
CA ARG A 107 0.69 -0.49 -2.99
C ARG A 107 1.37 -1.41 -1.97
N ILE A 108 2.02 -2.48 -2.45
CA ILE A 108 2.74 -3.43 -1.58
C ILE A 108 3.87 -2.72 -0.85
N LEU A 109 4.67 -1.90 -1.54
CA LEU A 109 5.73 -1.11 -0.92
C LEU A 109 5.20 -0.17 0.16
N LYS A 110 4.08 0.50 -0.08
CA LYS A 110 3.44 1.36 0.92
C LYS A 110 3.00 0.57 2.15
N ILE A 111 2.44 -0.62 1.98
CA ILE A 111 2.06 -1.49 3.10
C ILE A 111 3.29 -1.91 3.90
N GLN A 112 4.37 -2.32 3.23
CA GLN A 112 5.62 -2.69 3.89
C GLN A 112 6.23 -1.52 4.66
N ASN A 113 6.26 -0.33 4.09
CA ASN A 113 6.78 0.87 4.75
C ASN A 113 5.94 1.26 5.97
N ASN A 114 4.62 1.21 5.86
CA ASN A 114 3.72 1.47 6.98
C ASN A 114 3.91 0.44 8.11
N ALA A 115 4.10 -0.83 7.78
CA ALA A 115 4.36 -1.88 8.77
C ALA A 115 5.71 -1.66 9.49
N LYS A 116 6.77 -1.30 8.74
CA LYS A 116 8.08 -0.95 9.31
C LYS A 116 8.00 0.26 10.22
N GLN A 117 7.33 1.33 9.80
CA GLN A 117 7.12 2.51 10.61
C GLN A 117 6.37 2.17 11.90
N ARG A 118 5.29 1.38 11.80
CA ARG A 118 4.54 0.96 12.98
C ARG A 118 5.39 0.14 13.94
N LEU A 119 6.20 -0.78 13.43
CA LEU A 119 7.12 -1.57 14.26
C LEU A 119 8.12 -0.67 14.98
N GLN A 120 8.66 0.35 14.31
CA GLN A 120 9.55 1.32 14.92
C GLN A 120 8.84 2.12 16.03
N GLU A 121 7.62 2.61 15.78
CA GLU A 121 6.82 3.29 16.80
C GLU A 121 6.56 2.41 18.04
N LEU A 122 6.30 1.10 17.86
CA LEU A 122 6.17 0.19 19.01
C LEU A 122 7.49 0.04 19.76
N ARG A 123 8.60 -0.13 19.06
CA ARG A 123 9.93 -0.23 19.69
C ARG A 123 10.27 1.02 20.49
N ASP A 124 10.02 2.21 19.93
CA ASP A 124 10.31 3.48 20.60
C ASP A 124 9.43 3.67 21.86
N LYS A 125 8.15 3.23 21.81
CA LYS A 125 7.28 3.20 22.99
C LYS A 125 7.82 2.28 24.08
N HIS A 126 8.19 1.05 23.72
CA HIS A 126 8.73 0.09 24.68
C HIS A 126 10.10 0.54 25.24
N LEU A 127 10.94 1.20 24.44
CA LEU A 127 12.18 1.80 24.93
C LEU A 127 11.91 2.89 25.96
N THR A 128 10.86 3.68 25.76
CA THR A 128 10.44 4.70 26.71
C THR A 128 9.94 4.07 28.02
N GLU A 129 9.04 3.07 27.92
CA GLU A 129 8.50 2.34 29.08
C GLU A 129 9.59 1.62 29.88
N THR A 130 10.54 0.96 29.20
CA THR A 130 11.68 0.30 29.84
C THR A 130 12.64 1.30 30.48
N SER A 131 12.88 2.45 29.85
CA SER A 131 13.69 3.53 30.43
C SER A 131 13.04 4.12 31.68
N GLU A 132 11.73 4.33 31.69
CA GLU A 132 10.98 4.75 32.88
C GLU A 132 11.13 3.74 34.01
N LEU A 133 10.92 2.45 33.72
CA LEU A 133 11.03 1.38 34.71
C LEU A 133 12.46 1.27 35.28
N LEU A 134 13.48 1.37 34.42
CA LEU A 134 14.88 1.40 34.84
C LEU A 134 15.21 2.64 35.68
N ALA A 135 14.61 3.80 35.38
CA ALA A 135 14.78 4.99 36.19
C ALA A 135 14.18 4.82 37.59
N THR A 136 12.96 4.27 37.70
CA THR A 136 12.33 3.93 38.98
C THR A 136 13.17 2.91 39.76
N PHE A 137 13.65 1.85 39.10
CA PHE A 137 14.56 0.89 39.74
C PHE A 137 15.86 1.55 40.20
N GLY A 138 16.41 2.48 39.43
CA GLY A 138 17.56 3.28 39.81
C GLY A 138 17.34 4.12 41.07
N GLN A 139 16.13 4.66 41.29
CA GLN A 139 15.77 5.37 42.53
C GLN A 139 15.71 4.41 43.72
N VAL A 140 15.15 3.21 43.54
CA VAL A 140 15.13 2.15 44.57
C VAL A 140 16.56 1.72 44.93
N LEU A 141 17.44 1.54 43.94
CA LEU A 141 18.85 1.21 44.20
C LEU A 141 19.57 2.32 44.98
N LYS A 142 19.31 3.60 44.66
CA LYS A 142 19.86 4.75 45.43
C LYS A 142 19.33 4.81 46.86
N ALA A 143 18.06 4.48 47.08
CA ALA A 143 17.50 4.35 48.42
C ALA A 143 18.16 3.18 49.18
N SER A 144 18.45 2.06 48.49
CA SER A 144 19.10 0.89 49.08
C SER A 144 20.55 1.17 49.50
N THR A 145 21.31 1.95 48.71
CA THR A 145 22.67 2.35 49.10
C THR A 145 22.68 3.24 50.33
N LYS A 146 21.74 4.21 50.43
CA LYS A 146 21.60 5.08 51.61
C LYS A 146 21.16 4.32 52.86
N ALA A 147 20.28 3.34 52.70
CA ALA A 147 19.82 2.47 53.79
C ALA A 147 20.96 1.62 54.36
N LYS A 148 21.87 1.11 53.49
CA LYS A 148 23.06 0.38 53.93
C LYS A 148 24.03 1.23 54.76
N GLU A 149 24.14 2.52 54.46
CA GLU A 149 24.96 3.48 55.23
C GLU A 149 24.34 3.83 56.58
N THR A 150 23.00 3.84 56.66
CA THR A 150 22.26 4.28 57.85
C THR A 150 21.82 3.11 58.75
N GLN A 151 21.96 1.85 58.30
CA GLN A 151 21.49 0.63 58.97
C GLN A 151 19.99 0.62 59.35
N ASP A 152 19.19 1.46 58.71
CA ASP A 152 17.77 1.61 59.00
C ASP A 152 16.91 1.04 57.87
N ASN A 153 16.51 -0.22 58.04
CA ASN A 153 15.69 -0.95 57.06
C ASN A 153 14.22 -0.51 57.07
N ALA A 154 13.74 0.15 58.13
CA ALA A 154 12.36 0.61 58.21
C ALA A 154 12.16 1.85 57.32
N VAL A 155 13.09 2.81 57.42
CA VAL A 155 13.10 4.02 56.58
C VAL A 155 13.29 3.68 55.10
N PHE A 156 14.03 2.61 54.78
CA PHE A 156 14.14 2.10 53.42
C PHE A 156 12.80 1.59 52.87
N GLY A 157 12.05 0.82 53.65
CA GLY A 157 10.74 0.30 53.25
C GLY A 157 9.74 1.42 52.93
N GLU A 158 9.70 2.46 53.76
CA GLU A 158 8.86 3.64 53.54
C GLU A 158 9.29 4.43 52.29
N GLN A 159 10.60 4.60 52.06
CA GLN A 159 11.10 5.27 50.86
C GLN A 159 10.79 4.48 49.58
N VAL A 160 10.88 3.16 49.63
CA VAL A 160 10.53 2.30 48.48
C VAL A 160 9.04 2.37 48.20
N GLN A 161 8.18 2.32 49.23
CA GLN A 161 6.73 2.50 49.05
C GLN A 161 6.41 3.87 48.46
N SER A 162 7.04 4.95 48.94
CA SER A 162 6.86 6.29 48.39
C SER A 162 7.27 6.40 46.91
N ILE A 163 8.42 5.83 46.54
CA ILE A 163 8.91 5.84 45.14
C ILE A 163 7.95 5.06 44.22
N LEU A 164 7.41 3.94 44.70
CA LEU A 164 6.47 3.11 43.94
C LEU A 164 5.11 3.81 43.79
N ASP A 165 4.62 4.47 44.83
CA ASP A 165 3.36 5.22 44.80
C ASP A 165 3.43 6.44 43.86
N GLU A 166 4.58 7.14 43.83
CA GLU A 166 4.82 8.25 42.90
C GLU A 166 4.78 7.84 41.41
N HIS A 167 5.13 6.59 41.10
CA HIS A 167 5.15 6.06 39.73
C HIS A 167 3.89 5.26 39.35
N GLY A 168 2.80 5.41 40.12
CA GLY A 168 1.49 4.83 39.84
C GLY A 168 1.19 3.51 40.55
N GLY A 169 1.99 3.15 41.57
CA GLY A 169 1.78 1.99 42.43
C GLY A 169 2.38 0.69 41.90
N THR A 170 2.46 -0.31 42.80
CA THR A 170 3.05 -1.63 42.52
C THR A 170 2.28 -2.41 41.46
N GLU A 171 0.95 -2.33 41.45
CA GLU A 171 0.10 -3.03 40.48
C GLU A 171 0.33 -2.56 39.04
N LEU A 172 0.44 -1.24 38.84
CA LEU A 172 0.65 -0.65 37.51
C LEU A 172 2.05 -0.98 36.98
N LEU A 173 3.07 -0.93 37.84
CA LEU A 173 4.44 -1.30 37.48
C LEU A 173 4.57 -2.80 37.17
N LEU A 174 3.88 -3.67 37.91
CA LEU A 174 3.82 -5.11 37.60
C LEU A 174 3.15 -5.36 36.25
N GLN A 175 2.03 -4.69 35.97
CA GLN A 175 1.36 -4.80 34.67
C GLN A 175 2.27 -4.36 33.52
N LYS A 176 2.97 -3.23 33.65
CA LYS A 176 3.97 -2.76 32.67
C LYS A 176 5.10 -3.78 32.46
N LEU A 177 5.56 -4.41 33.54
CA LEU A 177 6.64 -5.42 33.50
C LEU A 177 6.19 -6.70 32.79
N ASP A 178 4.97 -7.17 33.06
CA ASP A 178 4.38 -8.33 32.38
C ASP A 178 4.15 -8.06 30.89
N GLU A 179 3.71 -6.86 30.53
CA GLU A 179 3.56 -6.44 29.14
C GLU A 179 4.93 -6.47 28.41
N ILE A 180 5.97 -5.86 28.98
CA ILE A 180 7.32 -5.85 28.39
C ILE A 180 7.89 -7.28 28.26
N ALA A 181 7.66 -8.15 29.26
CA ALA A 181 8.12 -9.55 29.23
C ALA A 181 7.44 -10.36 28.12
N ALA A 182 6.13 -10.17 27.91
CA ALA A 182 5.38 -10.84 26.86
C ALA A 182 5.86 -10.45 25.45
N TYR A 183 6.20 -9.17 25.22
CA TYR A 183 6.62 -8.67 23.90
C TYR A 183 8.09 -8.96 23.55
N ASN A 184 8.97 -9.19 24.53
CA ASN A 184 10.39 -9.51 24.28
C ASN A 184 10.62 -10.91 23.67
N THR A 185 9.57 -11.73 23.53
CA THR A 185 9.62 -12.91 22.66
C THR A 185 9.55 -12.46 21.20
N ASN A 186 10.71 -12.08 20.65
CA ASN A 186 11.10 -11.67 19.29
C ASN A 186 10.29 -12.24 18.09
N ASN A 187 8.96 -12.10 18.07
CA ASN A 187 8.05 -12.72 17.10
C ASN A 187 7.16 -11.64 16.47
N HIS A 188 7.59 -11.15 15.31
CA HIS A 188 6.91 -10.09 14.56
C HIS A 188 5.75 -10.58 13.67
N LEU A 189 5.53 -11.90 13.57
CA LEU A 189 4.49 -12.50 12.72
C LEU A 189 3.04 -12.10 13.08
N PRO A 190 2.64 -11.96 14.36
CA PRO A 190 1.27 -11.59 14.72
C PRO A 190 0.87 -10.16 14.32
N LEU A 191 1.83 -9.23 14.24
CA LEU A 191 1.60 -7.82 13.88
C LEU A 191 1.24 -7.66 12.39
N MET A 192 1.73 -8.56 11.54
CA MET A 192 1.41 -8.57 10.10
C MET A 192 -0.06 -8.87 9.85
N TRP A 193 -0.69 -9.72 10.68
CA TRP A 193 -2.08 -10.15 10.50
C TRP A 193 -3.09 -8.99 10.56
N ARG A 194 -2.80 -7.94 11.32
CA ARG A 194 -3.68 -6.75 11.46
C ARG A 194 -3.71 -5.88 10.19
N PHE A 195 -2.68 -5.97 9.35
CA PHE A 195 -2.62 -5.28 8.06
C PHE A 195 -3.13 -6.16 6.91
N TYR A 196 -3.05 -7.49 7.07
CA TYR A 196 -3.61 -8.46 6.12
C TYR A 196 -5.13 -8.65 6.27
N SER A 197 -5.69 -8.59 7.49
CA SER A 197 -7.14 -8.70 7.72
C SER A 197 -7.95 -7.58 7.05
N ALA A 198 -7.37 -6.39 6.88
CA ALA A 198 -7.96 -5.31 6.09
C ALA A 198 -8.13 -5.65 4.58
N ILE A 199 -7.45 -6.69 4.09
CA ILE A 199 -7.59 -7.22 2.72
C ILE A 199 -8.65 -8.33 2.66
N LEU A 200 -8.92 -9.04 3.77
CA LEU A 200 -9.81 -10.20 3.82
C LEU A 200 -11.28 -9.88 4.15
N ILE A 201 -11.58 -8.69 4.69
CA ILE A 201 -12.95 -8.25 5.04
C ILE A 201 -13.72 -7.72 3.80
N LEU A 202 -13.19 -7.89 2.58
CA LEU A 202 -13.82 -7.46 1.33
C LEU A 202 -14.06 -8.64 0.36
N LYS A 203 -14.41 -9.81 0.89
CA LYS A 203 -15.06 -10.88 0.13
C LYS A 203 -16.56 -10.85 0.37
#